data_AF-A0A377BNM4-F1
#
_entry.id   AF-A0A377BNM4-F1
#
_cell.length_a   1.000
_cell.length_b   1.000
_cell.length_c   1.000
_cell.angle_alpha   90.00
_cell.angle_beta   90.00
_cell.angle_gamma   90.00
#
_symmetry.space_group_name_H-M   'P 1'
#
loop_
_entity.id
_entity.type
_entity.pdbx_description
1 polymer ?
#
loop_
_entity_poly.entity_id
_entity_poly.type
_entity_poly.pdbx_seq_one_letter_code
_entity_poly.pdbx_strand_id
1 'polypeptide(L)'
;MRSPKRGGLTPSLGVLKSVRQRVTIPVHPIIRPRGGDFCYSDGEFAAILEDVRTVRELGFPGLVTGVLDVDGNVDMPRMEKIMAAAGPLAVTFHRAFDMCANPLYTLNNLAELGIARY
;
A
#
# COMPACT_ATOMS: atom_id res chain seq x y z
N MET A 1 1.62 4.77 20.00
CA MET A 1 2.61 5.74 19.48
C MET A 1 2.22 6.09 18.05
N ARG A 2 1.71 7.30 17.79
CA ARG A 2 1.34 7.73 16.42
C ARG A 2 2.64 7.91 15.62
N SER A 3 2.66 7.53 14.34
CA SER A 3 3.88 7.55 13.50
C SER A 3 3.93 8.70 12.46
N PRO A 4 3.71 9.98 12.82
CA PRO A 4 3.91 11.08 11.87
C PRO A 4 5.39 11.26 11.51
N LYS A 5 6.33 10.84 12.37
CA LYS A 5 7.79 10.93 12.12
C LYS A 5 8.32 9.93 11.08
N ARG A 6 7.53 8.95 10.63
CA ARG A 6 7.97 7.87 9.72
C ARG A 6 7.26 7.88 8.36
N GLY A 7 6.54 8.95 8.01
CA GLY A 7 5.87 9.07 6.72
C GLY A 7 4.62 8.18 6.56
N GLY A 8 3.97 7.81 7.66
CA GLY A 8 2.81 6.91 7.68
C GLY A 8 3.22 5.44 7.70
N LEU A 9 2.68 4.69 8.68
CA LEU A 9 2.86 3.24 8.85
C LEU A 9 1.49 2.59 8.98
N THR A 10 1.42 1.26 8.75
CA THR A 10 0.18 0.49 8.92
C THR A 10 -0.43 0.75 10.31
N PRO A 11 -1.69 1.23 10.39
CA PRO A 11 -2.39 1.38 11.66
C PRO A 11 -2.62 0.02 12.31
N SER A 12 -2.69 -0.03 13.65
CA SER A 12 -3.05 -1.27 14.32
C SER A 12 -4.50 -1.69 14.01
N LEU A 13 -4.78 -2.99 14.09
CA LEU A 13 -6.13 -3.54 13.85
C LEU A 13 -7.22 -2.85 14.69
N GLY A 14 -6.93 -2.52 15.95
CA GLY A 14 -7.87 -1.80 16.81
C GLY A 14 -8.23 -0.41 16.27
N VAL A 15 -7.27 0.30 15.66
CA VAL A 15 -7.51 1.59 15.01
C VAL A 15 -8.37 1.39 13.76
N LEU A 16 -8.05 0.40 12.91
CA LEU A 16 -8.81 0.11 11.71
C LEU A 16 -10.29 -0.19 12.03
N LYS A 17 -10.56 -1.07 13.00
CA LYS A 17 -11.93 -1.39 13.44
C LYS A 17 -12.65 -0.17 13.98
N SER A 18 -11.98 0.63 14.82
CA SER A 18 -12.57 1.86 15.38
C SER A 18 -12.95 2.86 14.29
N VAL A 19 -12.10 3.03 13.27
CA VAL A 19 -12.39 3.91 12.13
C VAL A 19 -13.57 3.38 11.32
N ARG A 20 -13.63 2.08 11.01
CA ARG A 20 -14.77 1.50 10.29
C ARG A 20 -16.10 1.69 11.00
N GLN A 21 -16.12 1.68 12.34
CA GLN A 21 -17.33 1.87 13.13
C GLN A 21 -17.77 3.33 13.26
N ARG A 22 -16.85 4.29 13.11
CA ARG A 22 -17.08 5.71 13.46
C ARG A 22 -17.04 6.66 12.27
N VAL A 23 -16.48 6.24 11.14
CA VAL A 23 -16.23 7.10 9.98
C VAL A 23 -16.99 6.55 8.77
N THR A 24 -17.84 7.41 8.18
CA THR A 24 -18.70 7.06 7.04
C THR A 24 -18.12 7.48 5.70
N ILE A 25 -17.27 8.51 5.67
CA ILE A 25 -16.53 8.89 4.45
C ILE A 25 -15.55 7.78 4.04
N PRO A 26 -15.20 7.68 2.74
CA PRO A 26 -14.19 6.73 2.28
C PRO A 26 -12.85 6.93 3.01
N VAL A 27 -12.31 5.84 3.55
CA VAL A 27 -10.99 5.83 4.21
C VAL A 27 -10.11 4.80 3.51
N HIS A 28 -8.91 5.19 3.12
CA HIS A 28 -7.90 4.28 2.56
C HIS A 28 -6.74 4.15 3.56
N PRO A 29 -6.63 3.04 4.30
CA PRO A 29 -5.51 2.81 5.20
C PRO A 29 -4.19 2.68 4.43
N ILE A 30 -3.11 3.22 5.01
CA ILE A 30 -1.76 2.96 4.51
C ILE A 30 -1.30 1.57 4.94
N ILE A 31 -0.70 0.81 4.02
CA ILE A 31 -0.03 -0.47 4.28
C ILE A 31 1.46 -0.26 4.06
N ARG A 32 2.18 -0.09 5.18
CA ARG A 32 3.61 0.18 5.20
C ARG A 32 4.20 -0.28 6.54
N PRO A 33 4.96 -1.39 6.57
CA PRO A 33 5.37 -2.04 7.82
C PRO A 33 6.46 -1.24 8.57
N ARG A 34 7.28 -0.48 7.86
CA ARG A 34 8.35 0.35 8.42
C ARG A 34 8.58 1.64 7.65
N GLY A 35 9.34 2.55 8.25
CA GLY A 35 9.86 3.73 7.56
C GLY A 35 11.09 3.39 6.71
N GLY A 36 11.63 4.39 6.02
CA GLY A 36 12.78 4.23 5.13
C GLY A 36 12.36 3.97 3.69
N ASP A 37 13.11 3.09 3.01
CA ASP A 37 12.86 2.65 1.64
C ASP A 37 11.55 1.85 1.47
N PHE A 38 11.31 1.43 0.23
CA PHE A 38 10.16 0.62 -0.19
C PHE A 38 10.59 -0.75 -0.76
N CYS A 39 11.83 -1.17 -0.44
CA CYS A 39 12.41 -2.45 -0.85
C CYS A 39 12.28 -3.44 0.31
N TYR A 40 11.16 -4.12 0.38
CA TYR A 40 10.84 -4.96 1.54
C TYR A 40 11.55 -6.32 1.48
N SER A 41 11.90 -6.87 2.65
CA SER A 41 12.25 -8.27 2.78
C SER A 41 11.03 -9.16 2.58
N ASP A 42 11.24 -10.48 2.39
CA ASP A 42 10.11 -11.41 2.22
C ASP A 42 9.21 -11.51 3.45
N GLY A 43 9.79 -11.40 4.66
CA GLY A 43 9.01 -11.39 5.90
C GLY A 43 8.13 -10.14 6.02
N GLU A 44 8.67 -8.98 5.65
CA GLU A 44 7.91 -7.72 5.61
C GLU A 44 6.82 -7.76 4.54
N PHE A 45 7.13 -8.33 3.37
CA PHE A 45 6.17 -8.49 2.30
C PHE A 45 5.04 -9.47 2.64
N ALA A 46 5.34 -10.55 3.36
CA ALA A 46 4.32 -11.45 3.89
C ALA A 46 3.35 -10.72 4.83
N ALA A 47 3.88 -9.86 5.72
CA ALA A 47 3.04 -9.03 6.60
C ALA A 47 2.17 -8.04 5.80
N ILE A 48 2.74 -7.40 4.75
CA ILE A 48 1.99 -6.51 3.86
C ILE A 48 0.80 -7.24 3.22
N LEU A 49 1.00 -8.46 2.69
CA LEU A 49 -0.09 -9.22 2.07
C LEU A 49 -1.21 -9.55 3.06
N GLU A 50 -0.87 -9.87 4.30
CA GLU A 50 -1.87 -10.14 5.34
C GLU A 50 -2.62 -8.87 5.77
N ASP A 51 -1.92 -7.75 5.89
CA ASP A 51 -2.53 -6.45 6.17
C ASP A 51 -3.49 -6.01 5.05
N VAL A 52 -3.13 -6.26 3.78
CA VAL A 52 -4.00 -6.01 2.61
C VAL A 52 -5.29 -6.81 2.70
N ARG A 53 -5.20 -8.12 2.99
CA ARG A 53 -6.38 -8.98 3.16
C ARG A 53 -7.26 -8.51 4.31
N THR A 54 -6.64 -8.18 5.45
CA THR A 54 -7.33 -7.65 6.62
C THR A 54 -8.10 -6.36 6.28
N VAL A 55 -7.48 -5.44 5.56
CA VAL A 55 -8.14 -4.18 5.16
C VAL A 55 -9.31 -4.43 4.20
N ARG A 56 -9.17 -5.35 3.25
CA ARG A 56 -10.29 -5.78 2.40
C ARG A 56 -11.43 -6.39 3.23
N GLU A 57 -11.13 -7.31 4.14
CA GLU A 57 -12.13 -8.01 4.98
C GLU A 57 -12.87 -7.07 5.94
N LEU A 58 -12.22 -6.01 6.40
CA LEU A 58 -12.85 -4.94 7.19
C LEU A 58 -13.74 -4.00 6.35
N GLY A 59 -13.84 -4.23 5.04
CA GLY A 59 -14.72 -3.49 4.14
C GLY A 59 -14.28 -2.04 3.93
N PHE A 60 -12.98 -1.77 3.93
CA PHE A 60 -12.48 -0.49 3.45
C PHE A 60 -12.65 -0.41 1.91
N PRO A 61 -12.98 0.76 1.35
CA PRO A 61 -13.15 0.92 -0.10
C PRO A 61 -11.82 0.96 -0.88
N GLY A 62 -10.69 1.09 -0.18
CA GLY A 62 -9.38 1.19 -0.80
C GLY A 62 -8.25 1.14 0.22
N LEU A 63 -7.03 1.15 -0.28
CA LEU A 63 -5.80 1.15 0.52
C LEU A 63 -4.69 1.92 -0.20
N VAL A 64 -3.65 2.28 0.56
CA VAL A 64 -2.49 3.03 0.07
C VAL A 64 -1.23 2.22 0.30
N THR A 65 -0.44 1.91 -0.73
CA THR A 65 0.83 1.15 -0.57
C THR A 65 1.76 1.39 -1.76
N GLY A 66 2.91 0.72 -1.81
CA GLY A 66 3.83 0.75 -2.95
C GLY A 66 5.13 0.04 -2.64
N VAL A 67 5.65 -0.70 -3.62
CA VAL A 67 6.87 -1.51 -3.51
C VAL A 67 7.80 -1.16 -4.67
N LEU A 68 9.08 -0.95 -4.36
CA LEU A 68 10.13 -0.75 -5.35
C LEU A 68 11.18 -1.84 -5.23
N ASP A 69 11.86 -2.13 -6.33
CA ASP A 69 13.11 -2.89 -6.31
C ASP A 69 14.30 -1.99 -5.89
N VAL A 70 15.49 -2.59 -5.80
CA VAL A 70 16.72 -1.89 -5.38
C VAL A 70 17.21 -0.85 -6.39
N ASP A 71 16.75 -0.94 -7.65
CA ASP A 71 17.08 -0.02 -8.73
C ASP A 71 16.06 1.13 -8.82
N GLY A 72 15.05 1.14 -7.95
CA GLY A 72 14.01 2.17 -7.91
C GLY A 72 12.93 1.98 -8.98
N ASN A 73 12.78 0.79 -9.56
CA ASN A 73 11.63 0.47 -10.41
C ASN A 73 10.49 -0.11 -9.55
N VAL A 74 9.26 -0.06 -10.07
CA VAL A 74 8.14 -0.76 -9.45
C VAL A 74 8.43 -2.26 -9.42
N ASP A 75 8.35 -2.87 -8.24
CA ASP A 75 8.45 -4.32 -8.11
C ASP A 75 7.15 -4.95 -8.60
N MET A 76 7.07 -5.22 -9.91
CA MET A 76 5.86 -5.72 -10.57
C MET A 76 5.36 -7.04 -9.95
N PRO A 77 6.20 -8.08 -9.74
CA PRO A 77 5.72 -9.34 -9.17
C PRO A 77 5.13 -9.18 -7.77
N ARG A 78 5.66 -8.28 -6.94
CA ARG A 78 5.10 -8.01 -5.61
C ARG A 78 3.85 -7.15 -5.67
N MET A 79 3.82 -6.16 -6.56
CA MET A 79 2.62 -5.34 -6.75
C MET A 79 1.45 -6.16 -7.30
N GLU A 80 1.66 -7.08 -8.23
CA GLU A 80 0.62 -8.00 -8.73
C GLU A 80 -0.01 -8.83 -7.60
N LYS A 81 0.81 -9.36 -6.70
CA LYS A 81 0.34 -10.11 -5.51
C LYS A 81 -0.47 -9.22 -4.57
N ILE A 82 -0.07 -7.96 -4.40
CA ILE A 82 -0.85 -6.96 -3.64
C ILE A 82 -2.19 -6.70 -4.31
N MET A 83 -2.22 -6.46 -5.63
CA MET A 83 -3.46 -6.22 -6.38
C MET A 83 -4.41 -7.41 -6.27
N ALA A 84 -3.89 -8.64 -6.42
CA ALA A 84 -4.67 -9.85 -6.24
C ALA A 84 -5.24 -10.00 -4.81
N ALA A 85 -4.46 -9.68 -3.78
CA ALA A 85 -4.92 -9.69 -2.39
C ALA A 85 -5.96 -8.58 -2.12
N ALA A 86 -5.78 -7.41 -2.72
CA ALA A 86 -6.69 -6.27 -2.60
C ALA A 86 -8.05 -6.56 -3.26
N GLY A 87 -8.09 -7.34 -4.34
CA GLY A 87 -9.32 -7.65 -5.05
C GLY A 87 -9.98 -6.38 -5.60
N PRO A 88 -11.23 -6.04 -5.24
CA PRO A 88 -11.95 -4.90 -5.80
C PRO A 88 -11.59 -3.55 -5.16
N LEU A 89 -10.66 -3.50 -4.19
CA LEU A 89 -10.30 -2.27 -3.49
C LEU A 89 -9.60 -1.28 -4.43
N ALA A 90 -9.89 0.01 -4.26
CA ALA A 90 -9.14 1.05 -4.94
C ALA A 90 -7.74 1.17 -4.33
N VAL A 91 -6.72 0.66 -5.02
CA VAL A 91 -5.32 0.77 -4.59
C VAL A 91 -4.73 2.09 -5.05
N THR A 92 -4.14 2.83 -4.11
CA THR A 92 -3.37 4.05 -4.38
C THR A 92 -1.88 3.75 -4.20
N PHE A 93 -1.07 4.04 -5.22
CA PHE A 93 0.37 3.96 -5.11
C PHE A 93 0.89 5.21 -4.41
N HIS A 94 1.63 5.08 -3.31
CA HIS A 94 2.03 6.26 -2.53
C HIS A 94 3.34 6.89 -3.04
N ARG A 95 3.96 7.72 -2.18
CA ARG A 95 5.22 8.46 -2.41
C ARG A 95 6.46 7.63 -2.76
N ALA A 96 6.35 6.30 -2.84
CA ALA A 96 7.34 5.51 -3.56
C ALA A 96 7.51 6.00 -5.01
N PHE A 97 6.47 6.59 -5.61
CA PHE A 97 6.56 7.21 -6.94
C PHE A 97 7.63 8.31 -6.99
N ASP A 98 7.73 9.15 -5.96
CA ASP A 98 8.73 10.24 -5.88
C ASP A 98 10.17 9.71 -5.86
N MET A 99 10.37 8.43 -5.52
CA MET A 99 11.68 7.78 -5.40
C MET A 99 11.98 6.85 -6.58
N CYS A 100 11.11 6.76 -7.58
CA CYS A 100 11.32 5.87 -8.71
C CYS A 100 12.36 6.41 -9.69
N ALA A 101 13.09 5.52 -10.35
CA ALA A 101 14.17 5.89 -11.27
C ALA A 101 13.64 6.53 -12.56
N ASN A 102 12.49 6.08 -13.07
CA ASN A 102 11.88 6.59 -14.29
C ASN A 102 10.36 6.82 -14.12
N PRO A 103 9.92 8.07 -13.87
CA PRO A 103 8.53 8.39 -13.64
C PRO A 103 7.60 7.96 -14.77
N LEU A 104 7.96 8.19 -16.04
CA LEU A 104 7.10 7.84 -17.18
C LEU A 104 6.92 6.34 -17.34
N TYR A 105 8.00 5.57 -17.16
CA TYR A 105 7.92 4.11 -17.19
C TYR A 105 7.10 3.57 -16.01
N THR A 106 7.30 4.13 -14.82
CA THR A 106 6.50 3.82 -13.63
C THR A 106 5.02 4.08 -13.87
N LEU A 107 4.63 5.19 -14.51
CA LEU A 107 3.23 5.45 -14.84
C LEU A 107 2.60 4.36 -15.69
N ASN A 108 3.32 3.85 -16.69
CA ASN A 108 2.83 2.76 -17.53
C ASN A 108 2.63 1.48 -16.71
N ASN A 109 3.59 1.15 -15.85
CA ASN A 109 3.48 -0.01 -14.95
C ASN A 109 2.30 0.10 -13.98
N LEU A 110 2.08 1.29 -13.39
CA LEU A 110 0.95 1.52 -12.49
C LEU A 110 -0.39 1.43 -13.23
N ALA A 111 -0.46 1.90 -14.48
CA ALA A 111 -1.64 1.75 -15.32
C ALA A 111 -1.91 0.28 -15.67
N GLU A 112 -0.88 -0.50 -16.01
CA GLU A 112 -0.98 -1.94 -16.28
C GLU A 112 -1.49 -2.72 -15.06
N LEU A 113 -1.02 -2.36 -13.86
CA LEU A 113 -1.48 -2.95 -12.61
C LEU A 113 -2.93 -2.57 -12.23
N GLY A 114 -3.53 -1.59 -12.89
CA GLY A 114 -4.86 -1.07 -12.55
C GLY A 114 -4.88 -0.20 -11.29
N ILE A 115 -3.77 0.47 -10.98
CA ILE A 115 -3.68 1.40 -9.85
C ILE A 115 -4.63 2.58 -10.07
N ALA A 116 -5.44 2.89 -9.04
CA ALA A 116 -6.48 3.90 -9.16
C ALA A 116 -5.94 5.34 -9.09
N ARG A 117 -4.89 5.57 -8.30
CA ARG A 117 -4.26 6.88 -8.03
C ARG A 117 -2.78 6.69 -7.65
N TYR A 118 -1.93 7.69 -7.90
CA TYR A 118 -0.53 7.72 -7.49
C TYR A 118 -0.11 9.12 -7.01
#